data_AF-A0A318HYA5-F1
#
_entry.id   AF-A0A318HYA5-F1
#
_cell.length_a   1.000
_cell.length_b   1.000
_cell.length_c   1.000
_cell.angle_alpha   90.00
_cell.angle_beta   90.00
_cell.angle_gamma   90.00
#
_symmetry.space_group_name_H-M   'P 1'
#
loop_
_entity.id
_entity.type
_entity.pdbx_description
1 polymer ?
#
loop_
_entity_poly.entity_id
_entity_poly.type
_entity_poly.pdbx_seq_one_letter_code
_entity_poly.pdbx_strand_id
1 'polypeptide(L)'
;MKQIFKALLFLILIPVIGCQNQQNIIVEKTYSEPEDPAPNTLEDWSIVPKGLQASISTTNIRFLKSVIPKIKEKNTWTEAAWKGERVSLQLVLWSNDSINNVEVKVSDFTSSTGHKIPSENVQLNFVKYIITDEFADGCGTLRDPDKFEASLAADVFESVDTYAVKSKETRPVWITVDVPSNAETTTYKSIITVNAEGQKSKTFELNLSTIDKVLPPPTDWKFHLDLWQNPYAVARYHKVDAWSQEHWGLLKPLMKRLADAGQKVITVSLNKRPWGGQTFDQFESMIRWEKKTNGTWEYDFTVFDKWVQFMMDLGVKKQISCYSMVPWGNEFYYFDEAKNKEIKVIAPAGTKEYEDLWIPFLTEFKKHLVKKGWNTITRIAMDERSPEEMKPMLNLLNKYAPEFGISFADNHKSYKLYPNELKDMSVAFGSPVDEEDLTLRRANGYVSTYYLCCADKFPNTFTFSPPAEGVFIGWYTIAADFDGFLRWAYNSWVENPLLDSRFGKWPAGDTSIVYPDNRSSIRFESLRDGIEDFVKIRILREELKKENMLGELEYLNEVVEQFNITQGPKDIEAMISNGRNVLNELAKKQSSNSLQE
;
A
#
# COMPACT_ATOMS: atom_id res chain seq x y z
N MET A 1 -90.30 29.25 -40.41
CA MET A 1 -89.66 27.96 -40.76
C MET A 1 -88.18 28.27 -41.03
N LYS A 2 -87.27 27.83 -40.12
CA LYS A 2 -85.78 27.61 -40.19
C LYS A 2 -84.90 28.65 -40.96
N GLN A 3 -83.71 29.10 -40.52
CA GLN A 3 -82.81 28.80 -39.41
C GLN A 3 -81.73 29.91 -39.31
N ILE A 4 -81.13 30.10 -38.12
CA ILE A 4 -80.10 31.09 -37.75
C ILE A 4 -78.73 30.39 -37.64
N PHE A 5 -77.62 31.01 -38.07
CA PHE A 5 -76.25 30.54 -37.84
C PHE A 5 -75.44 31.58 -37.04
N LYS A 6 -74.86 31.16 -35.91
CA LYS A 6 -73.87 31.92 -35.11
C LYS A 6 -72.49 31.28 -35.28
N ALA A 7 -71.48 32.11 -35.50
CA ALA A 7 -70.07 31.72 -35.58
C ALA A 7 -69.48 31.52 -34.17
N LEU A 8 -68.70 30.46 -33.99
CA LEU A 8 -67.96 30.13 -32.76
C LEU A 8 -66.45 30.35 -33.00
N LEU A 9 -65.82 31.12 -32.11
CA LEU A 9 -64.36 31.32 -32.04
C LEU A 9 -63.73 30.11 -31.33
N PHE A 10 -62.87 29.34 -32.00
CA PHE A 10 -62.10 28.26 -31.38
C PHE A 10 -60.69 28.75 -31.02
N LEU A 11 -60.40 28.81 -29.73
CA LEU A 11 -59.08 29.08 -29.18
C LEU A 11 -58.27 27.77 -29.19
N ILE A 12 -57.25 27.67 -30.05
CA ILE A 12 -56.34 26.52 -30.07
C ILE A 12 -55.23 26.78 -29.06
N LEU A 13 -55.27 26.10 -27.90
CA LEU A 13 -54.14 25.98 -26.99
C LEU A 13 -53.15 24.96 -27.58
N ILE A 14 -51.95 25.42 -27.94
CA ILE A 14 -50.81 24.57 -28.28
C ILE A 14 -50.12 24.18 -26.95
N PRO A 15 -50.04 22.90 -26.57
CA PRO A 15 -49.23 22.49 -25.44
C PRO A 15 -47.76 22.55 -25.86
N VAL A 16 -46.98 23.42 -25.22
CA VAL A 16 -45.52 23.39 -25.29
C VAL A 16 -45.07 22.15 -24.52
N ILE A 17 -44.88 21.04 -25.23
CA ILE A 17 -44.21 19.85 -24.68
C ILE A 17 -42.73 20.22 -24.59
N GLY A 18 -42.32 20.69 -23.41
CA GLY A 18 -40.90 20.79 -23.09
C GLY A 18 -40.32 19.37 -23.06
N CYS A 19 -39.45 19.06 -24.02
CA CYS A 19 -38.55 17.91 -23.92
C CYS A 19 -37.65 18.12 -22.69
N GLN A 20 -38.07 17.62 -21.53
CA GLN A 20 -37.12 17.25 -20.49
C GLN A 20 -36.34 16.06 -21.05
N ASN A 21 -35.11 16.32 -21.51
CA ASN A 21 -34.09 15.27 -21.59
C ASN A 21 -33.86 14.76 -20.16
N GLN A 22 -34.67 13.81 -19.71
CA GLN A 22 -34.26 12.91 -18.63
C GLN A 22 -33.10 12.11 -19.19
N GLN A 23 -31.88 12.61 -19.00
CA GLN A 23 -30.71 11.74 -19.04
C GLN A 23 -31.00 10.62 -18.04
N ASN A 24 -31.13 9.38 -18.53
CA ASN A 24 -31.18 8.22 -17.66
C ASN A 24 -29.87 8.20 -16.88
N ILE A 25 -29.95 8.59 -15.61
CA ILE A 25 -28.83 8.55 -14.68
C ILE A 25 -28.61 7.07 -14.33
N ILE A 26 -27.51 6.50 -14.81
CA ILE A 26 -27.07 5.17 -14.44
C ILE A 26 -26.15 5.33 -13.24
N VAL A 27 -26.56 4.83 -12.07
CA VAL A 27 -25.67 4.70 -10.92
C VAL A 27 -24.77 3.49 -11.17
N GLU A 28 -23.46 3.68 -11.14
CA GLU A 28 -22.52 2.58 -11.34
C GLU A 28 -22.69 1.51 -10.26
N LYS A 29 -22.90 0.27 -10.69
CA LYS A 29 -23.17 -0.83 -9.76
C LYS A 29 -21.85 -1.32 -9.15
N THR A 30 -21.56 -0.88 -7.93
CA THR A 30 -20.45 -1.41 -7.13
C THR A 30 -20.87 -2.67 -6.35
N TYR A 31 -19.92 -3.37 -5.73
CA TYR A 31 -20.22 -4.49 -4.83
C TYR A 31 -20.97 -4.01 -3.58
N SER A 32 -21.83 -4.84 -2.99
CA SER A 32 -22.50 -4.50 -1.74
C SER A 32 -21.52 -4.59 -0.56
N GLU A 33 -21.46 -3.55 0.26
CA GLU A 33 -20.74 -3.59 1.54
C GLU A 33 -21.38 -4.61 2.51
N PRO A 34 -20.60 -5.16 3.45
CA PRO A 34 -21.14 -5.96 4.55
C PRO A 34 -22.17 -5.19 5.38
N GLU A 35 -23.03 -5.92 6.08
CA GLU A 35 -23.84 -5.34 7.15
C GLU A 35 -22.95 -4.86 8.29
N ASP A 36 -23.29 -3.73 8.91
CA ASP A 36 -22.56 -3.21 10.06
C ASP A 36 -22.83 -4.10 11.27
N PRO A 37 -21.82 -4.78 11.85
CA PRO A 37 -22.03 -5.64 13.00
C PRO A 37 -22.26 -4.85 14.31
N ALA A 38 -21.90 -3.57 14.35
CA ALA A 38 -22.00 -2.74 15.54
C ALA A 38 -22.41 -1.29 15.20
N PRO A 39 -23.57 -1.07 14.55
CA PRO A 39 -24.00 0.26 14.16
C PRO A 39 -24.31 1.09 15.40
N ASN A 40 -23.84 2.33 15.41
CA ASN A 40 -24.26 3.30 16.42
C ASN A 40 -25.74 3.66 16.20
N THR A 41 -26.60 3.17 17.09
CA THR A 41 -28.05 3.40 17.08
C THR A 41 -28.50 4.59 17.95
N LEU A 42 -27.58 5.16 18.72
CA LEU A 42 -27.85 6.27 19.64
C LEU A 42 -27.60 7.65 19.00
N GLU A 43 -26.97 7.69 17.83
CA GLU A 43 -26.68 8.93 17.11
C GLU A 43 -27.97 9.62 16.64
N ASP A 44 -28.19 10.87 17.06
CA ASP A 44 -29.39 11.64 16.69
C ASP A 44 -29.24 12.30 15.32
N TRP A 45 -29.50 11.53 14.26
CA TRP A 45 -29.49 12.02 12.87
C TRP A 45 -30.57 13.07 12.56
N SER A 46 -31.53 13.32 13.46
CA SER A 46 -32.56 14.36 13.25
C SER A 46 -31.98 15.78 13.29
N ILE A 47 -30.80 15.96 13.90
CA ILE A 47 -30.08 17.23 13.90
C ILE A 47 -29.44 17.56 12.56
N VAL A 48 -29.24 16.55 11.68
CA VAL A 48 -28.66 16.73 10.36
C VAL A 48 -29.71 17.34 9.44
N PRO A 49 -29.45 18.51 8.83
CA PRO A 49 -30.38 19.13 7.89
C PRO A 49 -30.69 18.21 6.71
N LYS A 50 -31.88 18.37 6.11
CA LYS A 50 -32.25 17.64 4.89
C LYS A 50 -31.23 17.85 3.77
N GLY A 51 -31.03 16.80 2.98
CA GLY A 51 -30.08 16.75 1.88
C GLY A 51 -28.66 16.36 2.29
N LEU A 52 -27.78 16.32 1.29
CA LEU A 52 -26.39 15.90 1.44
C LEU A 52 -25.61 16.99 2.14
N GLN A 53 -24.96 16.65 3.25
CA GLN A 53 -23.94 17.47 3.88
C GLN A 53 -22.55 17.05 3.39
N ALA A 54 -21.61 18.00 3.37
CA ALA A 54 -20.28 17.76 2.85
C ALA A 54 -19.27 18.75 3.44
N SER A 55 -18.06 18.28 3.76
CA SER A 55 -16.96 19.11 4.28
C SER A 55 -15.61 18.51 3.91
N ILE A 56 -14.61 19.35 3.67
CA ILE A 56 -13.21 18.93 3.64
C ILE A 56 -12.78 18.50 5.04
N SER A 57 -11.94 17.47 5.11
CA SER A 57 -11.37 16.90 6.33
C SER A 57 -9.92 16.47 6.12
N THR A 58 -9.25 16.13 7.22
CA THR A 58 -7.95 15.46 7.23
C THR A 58 -8.06 14.02 6.70
N THR A 59 -6.97 13.51 6.14
CA THR A 59 -6.77 12.12 5.75
C THR A 59 -6.55 11.17 6.95
N ASN A 60 -6.35 11.72 8.15
CA ASN A 60 -6.06 10.95 9.36
C ASN A 60 -7.30 10.42 10.10
N ILE A 61 -8.51 10.76 9.65
CA ILE A 61 -9.75 10.29 10.28
C ILE A 61 -10.36 9.15 9.46
N ARG A 62 -10.62 8.01 10.13
CA ARG A 62 -11.54 6.99 9.63
C ARG A 62 -12.95 7.30 10.11
N PHE A 63 -13.79 7.80 9.23
CA PHE A 63 -15.17 8.11 9.58
C PHE A 63 -15.99 6.82 9.72
N LEU A 64 -16.68 6.67 10.87
CA LEU A 64 -17.62 5.58 11.09
C LEU A 64 -18.90 5.79 10.28
N LYS A 65 -19.41 4.72 9.67
CA LYS A 65 -20.54 4.76 8.73
C LYS A 65 -21.81 5.34 9.34
N SER A 66 -22.15 4.94 10.56
CA SER A 66 -23.41 5.30 11.23
C SER A 66 -23.29 6.47 12.21
N VAL A 67 -22.20 7.24 12.15
CA VAL A 67 -21.89 8.34 13.09
C VAL A 67 -21.81 9.66 12.33
N ILE A 68 -22.41 10.72 12.89
CA ILE A 68 -22.33 12.06 12.32
C ILE A 68 -20.89 12.59 12.46
N PRO A 69 -20.26 13.10 11.39
CA PRO A 69 -18.91 13.65 11.46
C PRO A 69 -18.77 14.76 12.51
N LYS A 70 -17.96 14.54 13.55
CA LYS A 70 -17.65 15.53 14.59
C LYS A 70 -16.50 16.43 14.15
N ILE A 71 -16.72 17.18 13.07
CA ILE A 71 -15.73 18.06 12.46
C ILE A 71 -16.23 19.50 12.37
N LYS A 72 -15.29 20.45 12.32
CA LYS A 72 -15.60 21.82 11.93
C LYS A 72 -15.70 21.87 10.42
N GLU A 73 -16.83 22.35 9.90
CA GLU A 73 -17.05 22.50 8.46
C GLU A 73 -15.96 23.36 7.81
N LYS A 74 -15.44 22.87 6.69
CA LYS A 74 -14.41 23.51 5.88
C LYS A 74 -14.76 23.36 4.40
N ASN A 75 -14.70 24.48 3.69
CA ASN A 75 -14.91 24.55 2.25
C ASN A 75 -13.63 24.83 1.45
N THR A 76 -12.50 24.89 2.14
CA THR A 76 -11.20 25.21 1.53
C THR A 76 -10.15 24.23 2.03
N TRP A 77 -9.34 23.72 1.10
CA TRP A 77 -8.13 22.98 1.36
C TRP A 77 -6.95 23.77 0.81
N THR A 78 -5.86 23.82 1.58
CA THR A 78 -4.62 24.49 1.19
C THR A 78 -3.47 23.56 1.52
N GLU A 79 -2.61 23.31 0.55
CA GLU A 79 -1.46 22.44 0.72
C GLU A 79 -0.26 22.96 -0.08
N ALA A 80 0.94 22.59 0.36
CA ALA A 80 2.16 22.80 -0.40
C ALA A 80 2.83 21.46 -0.74
N ALA A 81 3.22 21.31 -2.01
CA ALA A 81 3.80 20.07 -2.53
C ALA A 81 5.05 20.35 -3.36
N TRP A 82 5.98 19.41 -3.37
CA TRP A 82 7.09 19.39 -4.32
C TRP A 82 6.57 18.98 -5.71
N LYS A 83 7.29 19.35 -6.76
CA LYS A 83 7.02 18.84 -8.11
C LYS A 83 7.26 17.33 -8.13
N GLY A 84 6.34 16.55 -8.67
CA GLY A 84 6.44 15.08 -8.67
C GLY A 84 5.90 14.39 -7.42
N GLU A 85 5.46 15.15 -6.41
CA GLU A 85 4.83 14.62 -5.21
C GLU A 85 3.36 14.26 -5.45
N ARG A 86 2.87 13.25 -4.74
CA ARG A 86 1.43 13.02 -4.58
C ARG A 86 0.95 13.58 -3.25
N VAL A 87 -0.15 14.33 -3.28
CA VAL A 87 -0.81 14.82 -2.06
C VAL A 87 -2.25 14.36 -2.00
N SER A 88 -2.78 14.17 -0.80
CA SER A 88 -4.13 13.66 -0.60
C SER A 88 -4.95 14.53 0.35
N LEU A 89 -6.27 14.53 0.16
CA LEU A 89 -7.25 15.08 1.08
C LEU A 89 -8.47 14.18 1.15
N GLN A 90 -9.30 14.40 2.19
CA GLN A 90 -10.56 13.69 2.35
C GLN A 90 -11.72 14.68 2.30
N LEU A 91 -12.71 14.41 1.45
CA LEU A 91 -14.03 15.05 1.51
C LEU A 91 -14.98 14.08 2.20
N VAL A 92 -15.64 14.49 3.28
CA VAL A 92 -16.64 13.65 3.94
C VAL A 92 -18.03 14.11 3.58
N LEU A 93 -18.87 13.15 3.19
CA LEU A 93 -20.28 13.33 2.87
C LEU A 93 -21.12 12.67 3.97
N TRP A 94 -22.23 13.26 4.36
CA TRP A 94 -23.18 12.60 5.28
C TRP A 94 -24.60 13.08 5.04
N SER A 95 -25.59 12.24 5.31
CA SER A 95 -26.99 12.56 5.04
C SER A 95 -27.95 11.82 5.97
N ASN A 96 -29.02 12.49 6.40
CA ASN A 96 -30.17 11.83 7.01
C ASN A 96 -31.16 11.30 5.96
N ASP A 97 -31.07 11.75 4.71
CA ASP A 97 -31.89 11.28 3.59
C ASP A 97 -31.13 10.25 2.74
N SER A 98 -31.85 9.37 2.05
CA SER A 98 -31.25 8.50 1.02
C SER A 98 -31.07 9.29 -0.27
N ILE A 99 -29.86 9.27 -0.83
CA ILE A 99 -29.48 10.02 -2.03
C ILE A 99 -28.80 9.04 -2.98
N ASN A 100 -29.50 8.72 -4.07
CA ASN A 100 -29.11 7.62 -4.94
C ASN A 100 -27.97 7.98 -5.90
N ASN A 101 -27.85 9.25 -6.25
CA ASN A 101 -26.86 9.74 -7.19
C ASN A 101 -26.10 10.93 -6.60
N VAL A 102 -24.93 10.64 -6.04
CA VAL A 102 -23.92 11.62 -5.67
C VAL A 102 -22.75 11.51 -6.63
N GLU A 103 -22.44 12.61 -7.31
CA GLU A 103 -21.31 12.73 -8.22
C GLU A 103 -20.33 13.75 -7.64
N VAL A 104 -19.03 13.41 -7.65
CA VAL A 104 -17.95 14.31 -7.26
C VAL A 104 -17.09 14.58 -8.49
N LYS A 105 -16.88 15.85 -8.80
CA LYS A 105 -16.05 16.31 -9.93
C LYS A 105 -15.00 17.27 -9.44
N VAL A 106 -13.89 17.34 -10.16
CA VAL A 106 -12.80 18.28 -9.90
C VAL A 106 -12.43 18.99 -11.19
N SER A 107 -12.27 20.31 -11.14
CA SER A 107 -11.78 21.07 -12.31
C SER A 107 -10.26 20.94 -12.44
N ASP A 108 -9.72 21.37 -13.59
CA ASP A 108 -8.29 21.64 -13.71
C ASP A 108 -7.83 22.53 -12.55
N PHE A 109 -6.63 22.26 -12.06
CA PHE A 109 -5.87 23.18 -11.22
C PHE A 109 -5.28 24.25 -12.14
N THR A 110 -5.64 25.51 -11.91
CA THR A 110 -5.23 26.64 -12.76
C THR A 110 -4.52 27.71 -11.94
N SER A 111 -3.40 28.21 -12.44
CA SER A 111 -2.69 29.34 -11.85
C SER A 111 -3.16 30.67 -12.44
N SER A 112 -2.87 31.78 -11.76
CA SER A 112 -3.17 33.13 -12.25
C SER A 112 -2.45 33.49 -13.55
N THR A 113 -1.34 32.80 -13.86
CA THR A 113 -0.54 32.98 -15.09
C THR A 113 -0.92 32.00 -16.21
N GLY A 114 -1.93 31.15 -16.00
CA GLY A 114 -2.47 30.26 -17.03
C GLY A 114 -1.85 28.87 -17.11
N HIS A 115 -0.87 28.53 -16.27
CA HIS A 115 -0.38 27.14 -16.15
C HIS A 115 -1.45 26.26 -15.53
N LYS A 116 -1.44 24.97 -15.93
CA LYS A 116 -2.44 23.98 -15.51
C LYS A 116 -1.81 22.70 -15.00
N ILE A 117 -2.48 22.10 -14.01
CA ILE A 117 -2.39 20.67 -13.72
C ILE A 117 -3.77 20.11 -14.09
N PRO A 118 -3.88 19.25 -15.13
CA PRO A 118 -5.17 18.76 -15.60
C PRO A 118 -5.90 17.93 -14.54
N SER A 119 -7.23 17.89 -14.58
CA SER A 119 -8.01 17.05 -13.65
C SER A 119 -7.72 15.55 -13.77
N GLU A 120 -7.09 15.09 -14.86
CA GLU A 120 -6.64 13.70 -15.03
C GLU A 120 -5.53 13.28 -14.04
N ASN A 121 -4.84 14.26 -13.46
CA ASN A 121 -3.89 14.06 -12.36
C ASN A 121 -4.58 13.90 -11.00
N VAL A 122 -5.91 13.98 -10.96
CA VAL A 122 -6.71 13.87 -9.74
C VAL A 122 -7.52 12.59 -9.76
N GLN A 123 -7.36 11.78 -8.73
CA GLN A 123 -8.13 10.55 -8.53
C GLN A 123 -9.17 10.80 -7.45
N LEU A 124 -10.43 10.48 -7.76
CA LEU A 124 -11.56 10.56 -6.84
C LEU A 124 -12.03 9.14 -6.50
N ASN A 125 -12.02 8.81 -5.22
CA ASN A 125 -12.38 7.47 -4.76
C ASN A 125 -13.38 7.56 -3.60
N PHE A 126 -14.56 6.99 -3.76
CA PHE A 126 -15.44 6.76 -2.61
C PHE A 126 -14.79 5.72 -1.70
N VAL A 127 -14.76 5.99 -0.40
CA VAL A 127 -14.15 5.08 0.58
C VAL A 127 -15.22 4.12 1.08
N LYS A 128 -15.04 2.83 0.79
CA LYS A 128 -15.93 1.75 1.20
C LYS A 128 -15.52 1.13 2.52
N TYR A 129 -16.54 0.58 3.18
CA TYR A 129 -16.46 -0.04 4.49
C TYR A 129 -16.23 -1.54 4.38
N ILE A 130 -15.35 -2.05 5.23
CA ILE A 130 -15.00 -3.47 5.35
C ILE A 130 -15.12 -3.90 6.81
N ILE A 131 -15.49 -5.16 7.07
CA ILE A 131 -15.46 -5.70 8.44
C ILE A 131 -14.01 -5.75 8.92
N THR A 132 -13.81 -5.25 10.14
CA THR A 132 -12.56 -5.26 10.89
C THR A 132 -12.82 -5.81 12.30
N ASP A 133 -11.75 -6.09 13.03
CA ASP A 133 -11.78 -6.39 14.46
C ASP A 133 -10.94 -5.38 15.28
N GLU A 134 -10.41 -5.81 16.42
CA GLU A 134 -9.57 -5.04 17.35
C GLU A 134 -8.14 -5.61 17.45
N PHE A 135 -7.23 -4.94 18.18
CA PHE A 135 -5.88 -5.48 18.39
C PHE A 135 -5.86 -6.72 19.31
N ALA A 136 -6.54 -6.65 20.47
CA ALA A 136 -6.54 -7.68 21.51
C ALA A 136 -5.13 -8.18 21.90
N ASP A 137 -4.82 -9.47 21.68
CA ASP A 137 -3.54 -10.12 21.99
C ASP A 137 -2.57 -10.22 20.79
N GLY A 138 -2.85 -9.53 19.69
CA GLY A 138 -1.94 -9.44 18.53
C GLY A 138 -1.65 -10.80 17.88
N CYS A 139 -0.40 -11.27 17.97
CA CYS A 139 0.03 -12.60 17.51
C CYS A 139 -0.42 -13.77 18.40
N GLY A 140 -1.26 -13.52 19.42
CA GLY A 140 -1.63 -14.49 20.43
C GLY A 140 -2.50 -15.65 19.91
N THR A 141 -3.69 -15.79 20.48
CA THR A 141 -4.56 -16.94 20.24
C THR A 141 -5.24 -16.89 18.87
N LEU A 142 -5.67 -18.05 18.37
CA LEU A 142 -6.55 -18.11 17.20
C LEU A 142 -7.80 -17.28 17.46
N ARG A 143 -8.15 -16.44 16.47
CA ARG A 143 -9.18 -15.41 16.58
C ARG A 143 -10.51 -15.95 16.11
N ASP A 144 -11.35 -16.30 17.08
CA ASP A 144 -12.74 -16.72 16.87
C ASP A 144 -13.61 -15.47 16.65
N PRO A 145 -14.22 -15.26 15.47
CA PRO A 145 -14.91 -14.01 15.14
C PRO A 145 -16.09 -13.68 16.08
N ASP A 146 -16.60 -14.67 16.84
CA ASP A 146 -17.67 -14.47 17.84
C ASP A 146 -17.14 -13.96 19.19
N LYS A 147 -15.82 -13.95 19.42
CA LYS A 147 -15.19 -13.58 20.70
C LYS A 147 -14.45 -12.26 20.70
N PHE A 148 -14.22 -11.68 19.53
CA PHE A 148 -13.52 -10.41 19.36
C PHE A 148 -14.49 -9.35 18.87
N GLU A 149 -14.26 -8.09 19.23
CA GLU A 149 -15.07 -6.99 18.73
C GLU A 149 -15.06 -6.96 17.19
N ALA A 150 -16.21 -6.71 16.60
CA ALA A 150 -16.36 -6.54 15.15
C ALA A 150 -16.97 -5.18 14.86
N SER A 151 -16.44 -4.50 13.84
CA SER A 151 -16.93 -3.20 13.39
C SER A 151 -16.67 -3.00 11.91
N LEU A 152 -17.10 -1.86 11.35
CA LEU A 152 -16.74 -1.43 10.01
C LEU A 152 -15.59 -0.41 10.03
N ALA A 153 -14.57 -0.65 9.20
CA ALA A 153 -13.53 0.33 8.90
C ALA A 153 -13.71 0.91 7.50
N ALA A 154 -13.66 2.24 7.37
CA ALA A 154 -13.50 2.90 6.07
C ALA A 154 -12.05 2.66 5.60
N ASP A 155 -11.86 1.94 4.49
CA ASP A 155 -10.51 1.63 4.00
C ASP A 155 -10.40 1.42 2.49
N VAL A 156 -11.38 0.77 1.84
CA VAL A 156 -11.28 0.36 0.43
C VAL A 156 -11.58 1.54 -0.50
N PHE A 157 -10.73 1.81 -1.48
CA PHE A 157 -11.01 2.83 -2.49
C PHE A 157 -11.83 2.28 -3.65
N GLU A 158 -12.96 2.92 -3.93
CA GLU A 158 -13.82 2.62 -5.07
C GLU A 158 -13.88 3.82 -6.02
N SER A 159 -13.28 3.64 -7.19
CA SER A 159 -13.29 4.66 -8.25
C SER A 159 -14.53 4.45 -9.12
N VAL A 160 -15.54 5.29 -8.89
CA VAL A 160 -16.80 5.33 -9.64
C VAL A 160 -17.25 6.76 -9.85
N ASP A 161 -17.95 7.01 -10.94
CA ASP A 161 -18.45 8.34 -11.30
C ASP A 161 -19.57 8.79 -10.35
N THR A 162 -20.38 7.84 -9.89
CA THR A 162 -21.57 8.10 -9.08
C THR A 162 -21.70 7.09 -7.94
N TYR A 163 -22.23 7.55 -6.80
CA TYR A 163 -22.41 6.71 -5.62
C TYR A 163 -23.75 7.00 -4.92
N ALA A 164 -24.34 5.96 -4.32
CA ALA A 164 -25.53 6.09 -3.50
C ALA A 164 -25.16 6.23 -2.02
N VAL A 165 -25.52 7.35 -1.41
CA VAL A 165 -25.38 7.58 0.04
C VAL A 165 -26.70 7.26 0.71
N LYS A 166 -26.72 6.26 1.60
CA LYS A 166 -27.95 5.84 2.29
C LYS A 166 -28.36 6.86 3.37
N SER A 167 -29.61 6.78 3.81
CA SER A 167 -30.08 7.53 4.98
C SER A 167 -29.28 7.13 6.22
N LYS A 168 -28.88 8.13 7.02
CA LYS A 168 -28.07 7.97 8.24
C LYS A 168 -26.70 7.35 7.97
N GLU A 169 -26.09 7.76 6.87
CA GLU A 169 -24.78 7.29 6.44
C GLU A 169 -23.80 8.46 6.33
N THR A 170 -22.58 8.20 6.78
CA THR A 170 -21.37 8.96 6.50
C THR A 170 -20.56 8.21 5.46
N ARG A 171 -20.06 8.94 4.46
CA ARG A 171 -19.33 8.41 3.31
C ARG A 171 -18.14 9.31 2.97
N PRO A 172 -16.91 8.86 3.21
CA PRO A 172 -15.75 9.62 2.77
C PRO A 172 -15.48 9.44 1.29
N VAL A 173 -14.82 10.44 0.72
CA VAL A 173 -14.24 10.46 -0.62
C VAL A 173 -12.78 10.84 -0.47
N TRP A 174 -11.90 9.92 -0.81
CA TRP A 174 -10.46 10.15 -0.86
C TRP A 174 -10.09 10.78 -2.19
N ILE A 175 -9.38 11.90 -2.14
CA ILE A 175 -8.96 12.66 -3.30
C ILE A 175 -7.44 12.69 -3.30
N THR A 176 -6.85 12.24 -4.40
CA THR A 176 -5.40 12.18 -4.58
C THR A 176 -5.01 13.06 -5.76
N VAL A 177 -3.99 13.89 -5.59
CA VAL A 177 -3.46 14.78 -6.62
C VAL A 177 -2.01 14.39 -6.90
N ASP A 178 -1.74 13.85 -8.08
CA ASP A 178 -0.39 13.57 -8.57
C ASP A 178 0.21 14.83 -9.21
N VAL A 179 1.06 15.57 -8.48
CA VAL A 179 1.67 16.81 -8.98
C VAL A 179 2.72 16.46 -10.05
N PRO A 180 2.62 16.98 -11.29
CA PRO A 180 3.63 16.72 -12.31
C PRO A 180 5.03 17.17 -11.89
N SER A 181 6.07 16.42 -12.25
CA SER A 181 7.46 16.77 -11.96
C SER A 181 7.94 18.03 -12.68
N ASN A 182 7.23 18.43 -13.75
CA ASN A 182 7.44 19.65 -14.51
C ASN A 182 6.39 20.74 -14.20
N ALA A 183 5.64 20.63 -13.12
CA ALA A 183 4.72 21.69 -12.69
C ALA A 183 5.49 23.00 -12.45
N GLU A 184 4.88 24.12 -12.79
CA GLU A 184 5.47 25.44 -12.59
C GLU A 184 5.37 25.86 -11.13
N THR A 185 6.38 26.54 -10.60
CA THR A 185 6.42 27.00 -9.20
C THR A 185 5.42 28.14 -8.99
N THR A 186 4.16 27.82 -8.71
CA THR A 186 3.08 28.78 -8.50
C THR A 186 1.98 28.23 -7.58
N THR A 187 0.96 29.04 -7.31
CA THR A 187 -0.26 28.57 -6.65
C THR A 187 -1.32 28.26 -7.70
N TYR A 188 -1.82 27.03 -7.66
CA TYR A 188 -2.91 26.55 -8.48
C TYR A 188 -4.21 26.52 -7.67
N LYS A 189 -5.32 26.85 -8.33
CA LYS A 189 -6.67 26.77 -7.79
C LYS A 189 -7.50 25.75 -8.57
N SER A 190 -8.22 24.89 -7.85
CA SER A 190 -9.22 23.99 -8.41
C SER A 190 -10.49 24.03 -7.57
N ILE A 191 -11.60 23.57 -8.14
CA ILE A 191 -12.89 23.46 -7.49
C ILE A 191 -13.35 22.01 -7.53
N ILE A 192 -13.64 21.45 -6.35
CA ILE A 192 -14.44 20.23 -6.26
C ILE A 192 -15.91 20.63 -6.29
N THR A 193 -16.69 19.97 -7.14
CA THR A 193 -18.14 20.12 -7.21
C THR A 193 -18.79 18.81 -6.80
N VAL A 194 -19.67 18.87 -5.80
CA VAL A 194 -20.51 17.75 -5.37
C VAL A 194 -21.93 17.98 -5.87
N ASN A 195 -22.39 17.10 -6.74
CA ASN A 195 -23.75 17.10 -7.26
C ASN A 195 -24.55 16.00 -6.59
N ALA A 196 -25.72 16.35 -6.07
CA ALA A 196 -26.71 15.40 -5.56
C ALA A 196 -28.05 15.67 -6.24
N GLU A 197 -28.72 14.62 -6.71
CA GLU A 197 -29.99 14.76 -7.42
C GLU A 197 -31.01 15.57 -6.62
N GLY A 198 -31.65 16.55 -7.28
CA GLY A 198 -32.64 17.42 -6.66
C GLY A 198 -32.09 18.46 -5.69
N GLN A 199 -30.77 18.61 -5.58
CA GLN A 199 -30.11 19.56 -4.68
C GLN A 199 -29.21 20.54 -5.42
N LYS A 200 -28.94 21.69 -4.80
CA LYS A 200 -27.96 22.64 -5.32
C LYS A 200 -26.56 22.07 -5.16
N SER A 201 -25.73 22.15 -6.20
CA SER A 201 -24.33 21.74 -6.15
C SER A 201 -23.58 22.45 -5.03
N LYS A 202 -22.74 21.69 -4.32
CA LYS A 202 -21.82 22.22 -3.32
C LYS A 202 -20.41 22.32 -3.93
N THR A 203 -19.67 23.36 -3.59
CA THR A 203 -18.35 23.63 -4.16
C THR A 203 -17.30 23.82 -3.08
N PHE A 204 -16.11 23.28 -3.28
CA PHE A 204 -14.99 23.34 -2.36
C PHE A 204 -13.73 23.83 -3.10
N GLU A 205 -13.01 24.79 -2.53
CA GLU A 205 -11.81 25.39 -3.14
C GLU A 205 -10.55 24.63 -2.72
N LEU A 206 -9.76 24.21 -3.70
CA LEU A 206 -8.45 23.59 -3.50
C LEU A 206 -7.36 24.58 -3.89
N ASN A 207 -6.46 24.90 -2.97
CA ASN A 207 -5.29 25.75 -3.20
C ASN A 207 -4.03 24.92 -3.05
N LEU A 208 -3.34 24.64 -4.16
CA LEU A 208 -2.10 23.87 -4.18
C LEU A 208 -0.93 24.79 -4.53
N SER A 209 0.02 24.95 -3.62
CA SER A 209 1.26 25.68 -3.88
C SER A 209 2.40 24.72 -4.19
N THR A 210 2.94 24.80 -5.39
CA THR A 210 4.11 23.97 -5.76
C THR A 210 5.39 24.65 -5.31
N ILE A 211 6.26 23.90 -4.63
CA ILE A 211 7.59 24.32 -4.20
C ILE A 211 8.60 23.99 -5.31
N ASP A 212 9.64 24.82 -5.48
CA ASP A 212 10.68 24.60 -6.49
C ASP A 212 11.70 23.53 -6.09
N LYS A 213 11.17 22.35 -5.81
CA LYS A 213 11.91 21.13 -5.52
C LYS A 213 11.24 19.98 -6.24
N VAL A 214 12.04 19.04 -6.74
CA VAL A 214 11.54 17.87 -7.46
C VAL A 214 11.68 16.65 -6.58
N LEU A 215 10.55 16.02 -6.25
CA LEU A 215 10.54 14.66 -5.75
C LEU A 215 10.82 13.71 -6.94
N PRO A 216 11.87 12.88 -6.89
CA PRO A 216 12.18 11.97 -7.98
C PRO A 216 11.06 10.92 -8.15
N PRO A 217 10.97 10.24 -9.31
CA PRO A 217 9.97 9.18 -9.49
C PRO A 217 10.19 8.03 -8.49
N PRO A 218 9.14 7.27 -8.13
CA PRO A 218 9.21 6.22 -7.10
C PRO A 218 10.28 5.14 -7.32
N THR A 219 10.59 4.83 -8.60
CA THR A 219 11.64 3.87 -8.96
C THR A 219 13.03 4.31 -8.53
N ASP A 220 13.26 5.61 -8.35
CA ASP A 220 14.54 6.21 -7.97
C ASP A 220 14.64 6.52 -6.46
N TRP A 221 13.55 6.35 -5.71
CA TRP A 221 13.53 6.54 -4.26
C TRP A 221 14.53 5.59 -3.59
N LYS A 222 15.31 6.14 -2.65
CA LYS A 222 16.29 5.35 -1.89
C LYS A 222 15.67 4.47 -0.81
N PHE A 223 14.45 4.80 -0.38
CA PHE A 223 13.67 3.99 0.55
C PHE A 223 13.57 2.54 0.06
N HIS A 224 14.00 1.61 0.90
CA HIS A 224 13.91 0.18 0.65
C HIS A 224 12.56 -0.35 1.13
N LEU A 225 11.53 -0.27 0.28
CA LEU A 225 10.24 -0.89 0.57
C LEU A 225 10.26 -2.37 0.18
N ASP A 226 9.87 -3.23 1.13
CA ASP A 226 9.62 -4.65 0.89
C ASP A 226 8.22 -5.08 1.39
N LEU A 227 7.23 -5.11 0.49
CA LEU A 227 5.90 -5.70 0.75
C LEU A 227 5.74 -7.00 -0.03
N TRP A 228 5.65 -8.15 0.65
CA TRP A 228 5.71 -9.44 -0.06
C TRP A 228 4.47 -9.72 -0.91
N GLN A 229 4.71 -10.11 -2.17
CA GLN A 229 3.66 -10.27 -3.18
C GLN A 229 3.15 -11.70 -3.25
N ASN A 230 1.83 -11.89 -3.26
CA ASN A 230 1.20 -13.20 -3.42
C ASN A 230 0.40 -13.25 -4.74
N PRO A 231 1.01 -13.69 -5.86
CA PRO A 231 0.30 -13.78 -7.14
C PRO A 231 -0.82 -14.84 -7.11
N TYR A 232 -0.70 -15.87 -6.28
CA TYR A 232 -1.70 -16.95 -6.23
C TYR A 232 -3.05 -16.50 -5.67
N ALA A 233 -3.07 -15.52 -4.77
CA ALA A 233 -4.30 -14.89 -4.29
C ALA A 233 -5.09 -14.21 -5.42
N VAL A 234 -4.39 -13.65 -6.41
CA VAL A 234 -5.01 -13.03 -7.59
C VAL A 234 -5.67 -14.09 -8.46
N ALA A 235 -4.97 -15.17 -8.77
CA ALA A 235 -5.53 -16.29 -9.53
C ALA A 235 -6.79 -16.88 -8.86
N ARG A 236 -6.70 -17.16 -7.56
CA ARG A 236 -7.80 -17.75 -6.78
C ARG A 236 -9.03 -16.85 -6.74
N TYR A 237 -8.87 -15.57 -6.39
CA TYR A 237 -10.00 -14.66 -6.24
C TYR A 237 -10.78 -14.49 -7.55
N HIS A 238 -10.07 -14.36 -8.67
CA HIS A 238 -10.69 -14.16 -9.99
C HIS A 238 -11.06 -15.47 -10.69
N LYS A 239 -10.75 -16.63 -10.08
CA LYS A 239 -11.03 -17.97 -10.62
C LYS A 239 -10.39 -18.20 -11.99
N VAL A 240 -9.16 -17.72 -12.15
CA VAL A 240 -8.36 -17.87 -13.38
C VAL A 240 -7.19 -18.80 -13.14
N ASP A 241 -6.70 -19.45 -14.19
CA ASP A 241 -5.52 -20.29 -14.09
C ASP A 241 -4.29 -19.43 -13.75
N ALA A 242 -3.51 -19.87 -12.75
CA ALA A 242 -2.26 -19.23 -12.41
C ALA A 242 -1.34 -19.18 -13.63
N TRP A 243 -0.77 -18.00 -13.87
CA TRP A 243 0.17 -17.69 -14.97
C TRP A 243 -0.44 -17.67 -16.38
N SER A 244 -1.77 -17.77 -16.50
CA SER A 244 -2.50 -17.50 -17.75
C SER A 244 -2.36 -16.03 -18.16
N GLN A 245 -2.65 -15.71 -19.43
CA GLN A 245 -2.63 -14.33 -19.93
C GLN A 245 -3.59 -13.42 -19.13
N GLU A 246 -4.75 -13.94 -18.75
CA GLU A 246 -5.72 -13.22 -17.92
C GLU A 246 -5.15 -12.90 -16.53
N HIS A 247 -4.49 -13.88 -15.90
CA HIS A 247 -3.81 -13.67 -14.63
C HIS A 247 -2.74 -12.57 -14.70
N TRP A 248 -1.91 -12.55 -15.75
CA TRP A 248 -0.93 -11.47 -15.95
C TRP A 248 -1.59 -10.11 -16.16
N GLY A 249 -2.73 -10.07 -16.85
CA GLY A 249 -3.53 -8.87 -17.04
C GLY A 249 -4.02 -8.28 -15.71
N LEU A 250 -4.44 -9.13 -14.78
CA LEU A 250 -4.88 -8.75 -13.42
C LEU A 250 -3.71 -8.34 -12.51
N LEU A 251 -2.57 -9.04 -12.62
CA LEU A 251 -1.36 -8.73 -11.83
C LEU A 251 -0.75 -7.38 -12.21
N LYS A 252 -0.74 -7.02 -13.50
CA LYS A 252 -0.04 -5.82 -14.00
C LYS A 252 -0.43 -4.53 -13.28
N PRO A 253 -1.71 -4.12 -13.22
CA PRO A 253 -2.07 -2.87 -12.54
C PRO A 253 -1.80 -2.93 -11.03
N LEU A 254 -2.07 -4.09 -10.40
CA LEU A 254 -1.83 -4.29 -8.97
C LEU A 254 -0.35 -4.17 -8.59
N MET A 255 0.54 -4.82 -9.33
CA MET A 255 1.99 -4.75 -9.08
C MET A 255 2.60 -3.43 -9.53
N LYS A 256 2.03 -2.76 -10.54
CA LYS A 256 2.44 -1.39 -10.91
C LYS A 256 2.16 -0.41 -9.77
N ARG A 257 1.02 -0.52 -9.08
CA ARG A 257 0.74 0.28 -7.87
C ARG A 257 1.81 0.08 -6.80
N LEU A 258 2.23 -1.17 -6.58
CA LEU A 258 3.32 -1.46 -5.64
C LEU A 258 4.65 -0.84 -6.06
N ALA A 259 5.01 -0.95 -7.35
CA ALA A 259 6.21 -0.31 -7.90
C ALA A 259 6.18 1.22 -7.74
N ASP A 260 5.02 1.84 -7.94
CA ASP A 260 4.78 3.28 -7.78
C ASP A 260 4.74 3.77 -6.33
N ALA A 261 4.82 2.86 -5.36
CA ALA A 261 5.10 3.16 -3.96
C ALA A 261 6.58 2.95 -3.59
N GLY A 262 7.43 2.60 -4.56
CA GLY A 262 8.87 2.47 -4.36
C GLY A 262 9.34 1.07 -3.93
N GLN A 263 8.57 0.02 -4.19
CA GLN A 263 8.98 -1.38 -3.94
C GLN A 263 10.36 -1.69 -4.54
N LYS A 264 11.20 -2.40 -3.77
CA LYS A 264 12.56 -2.76 -4.18
C LYS A 264 12.80 -4.26 -4.35
N VAL A 265 11.93 -5.09 -3.79
CA VAL A 265 12.14 -6.53 -3.66
C VAL A 265 11.10 -7.33 -4.45
N ILE A 266 11.54 -8.36 -5.17
CA ILE A 266 10.67 -9.34 -5.82
C ILE A 266 10.57 -10.58 -4.92
N THR A 267 9.36 -10.93 -4.48
CA THR A 267 9.10 -12.16 -3.72
C THR A 267 9.05 -13.36 -4.66
N VAL A 268 9.81 -14.41 -4.37
CA VAL A 268 9.84 -15.66 -5.14
C VAL A 268 9.70 -16.85 -4.20
N SER A 269 8.84 -17.80 -4.55
CA SER A 269 8.75 -19.11 -3.89
C SER A 269 9.56 -20.18 -4.63
N LEU A 270 10.66 -20.64 -4.03
CA LEU A 270 11.57 -21.66 -4.57
C LEU A 270 10.95 -23.06 -4.61
N ASN A 271 10.08 -23.35 -3.65
CA ASN A 271 9.33 -24.58 -3.50
C ASN A 271 7.92 -24.27 -2.96
N LYS A 272 7.06 -25.27 -2.82
CA LYS A 272 5.70 -25.09 -2.30
C LYS A 272 5.71 -24.76 -0.81
N ARG A 273 4.72 -23.96 -0.38
CA ARG A 273 4.41 -23.66 1.03
C ARG A 273 5.62 -23.20 1.86
N PRO A 274 6.41 -22.19 1.42
CA PRO A 274 7.54 -21.69 2.20
C PRO A 274 7.18 -21.28 3.64
N TRP A 275 5.94 -20.81 3.86
CA TRP A 275 5.40 -20.46 5.17
C TRP A 275 4.37 -21.45 5.72
N GLY A 276 4.44 -22.73 5.34
CA GLY A 276 3.54 -23.77 5.88
C GLY A 276 2.05 -23.59 5.55
N GLY A 277 1.71 -22.69 4.61
CA GLY A 277 0.34 -22.35 4.27
C GLY A 277 -0.35 -21.43 5.27
N GLN A 278 0.39 -20.52 5.91
CA GLN A 278 -0.17 -19.57 6.89
C GLN A 278 -1.15 -18.55 6.32
N THR A 279 -1.19 -18.33 5.00
CA THR A 279 -2.13 -17.45 4.30
C THR A 279 -3.31 -18.24 3.73
N PHE A 280 -4.43 -17.57 3.44
CA PHE A 280 -5.57 -18.21 2.78
C PHE A 280 -5.15 -18.90 1.47
N ASP A 281 -4.41 -18.17 0.64
CA ASP A 281 -3.81 -18.67 -0.59
C ASP A 281 -2.36 -19.09 -0.33
N GLN A 282 -2.10 -20.38 -0.48
CA GLN A 282 -0.77 -20.93 -0.30
C GLN A 282 0.13 -20.54 -1.49
N PHE A 283 1.40 -20.28 -1.19
CA PHE A 283 2.39 -20.09 -2.24
C PHE A 283 2.76 -21.44 -2.86
N GLU A 284 2.52 -21.56 -4.17
CA GLU A 284 3.03 -22.67 -4.98
C GLU A 284 4.48 -22.42 -5.41
N SER A 285 5.12 -23.43 -5.98
CA SER A 285 6.49 -23.29 -6.47
C SER A 285 6.54 -22.53 -7.80
N MET A 286 7.40 -21.51 -7.89
CA MET A 286 7.69 -20.83 -9.17
C MET A 286 8.75 -21.56 -10.01
N ILE A 287 9.36 -22.61 -9.45
CA ILE A 287 10.34 -23.45 -10.12
C ILE A 287 9.84 -24.89 -10.01
N ARG A 288 9.71 -25.62 -11.12
CA ARG A 288 9.34 -27.04 -11.05
C ARG A 288 10.58 -27.86 -10.73
N TRP A 289 10.48 -28.76 -9.75
CA TRP A 289 11.54 -29.69 -9.37
C TRP A 289 11.13 -31.08 -9.82
N GLU A 290 11.94 -31.70 -10.66
CA GLU A 290 11.66 -33.03 -11.18
C GLU A 290 12.84 -33.97 -11.00
N LYS A 291 12.60 -35.10 -10.36
CA LYS A 291 13.58 -36.18 -10.22
C LYS A 291 13.35 -37.20 -11.33
N LYS A 292 14.33 -37.33 -12.22
CA LYS A 292 14.29 -38.22 -13.38
C LYS A 292 14.50 -39.69 -13.00
N THR A 293 14.06 -40.58 -13.89
CA THR A 293 14.23 -42.04 -13.75
C THR A 293 15.67 -42.51 -13.57
N ASN A 294 16.65 -41.75 -14.08
CA ASN A 294 18.09 -42.02 -13.91
C ASN A 294 18.68 -41.46 -12.59
N GLY A 295 17.86 -40.85 -11.74
CA GLY A 295 18.27 -40.26 -10.45
C GLY A 295 18.76 -38.82 -10.52
N THR A 296 18.87 -38.22 -11.71
CA THR A 296 19.24 -36.79 -11.88
C THR A 296 18.05 -35.86 -11.65
N TRP A 297 18.34 -34.57 -11.47
CA TRP A 297 17.34 -33.52 -11.29
C TRP A 297 17.21 -32.64 -12.53
N GLU A 298 15.98 -32.26 -12.86
CA GLU A 298 15.64 -31.24 -13.84
C GLU A 298 14.82 -30.13 -13.18
N TYR A 299 15.11 -28.88 -13.56
CA TYR A 299 14.46 -27.70 -13.02
C TYR A 299 13.89 -26.84 -14.15
N ASP A 300 12.60 -26.49 -14.06
CA ASP A 300 11.95 -25.55 -14.99
C ASP A 300 11.79 -24.18 -14.31
N PHE A 301 12.55 -23.20 -14.80
CA PHE A 301 12.54 -21.82 -14.32
C PHE A 301 11.56 -20.91 -15.06
N THR A 302 10.68 -21.44 -15.92
CA THR A 302 9.83 -20.62 -16.81
C THR A 302 8.92 -19.65 -16.06
N VAL A 303 8.27 -20.09 -14.99
CA VAL A 303 7.41 -19.22 -14.17
C VAL A 303 8.25 -18.19 -13.42
N PHE A 304 9.32 -18.64 -12.75
CA PHE A 304 10.30 -17.76 -12.09
C PHE A 304 10.80 -16.65 -13.02
N ASP A 305 11.25 -16.99 -14.22
CA ASP A 305 11.79 -16.03 -15.19
C ASP A 305 10.75 -15.00 -15.63
N LYS A 306 9.53 -15.45 -15.93
CA LYS A 306 8.44 -14.56 -16.34
C LYS A 306 8.05 -13.62 -15.21
N TRP A 307 7.95 -14.12 -13.98
CA TRP A 307 7.60 -13.31 -12.81
C TRP A 307 8.66 -12.27 -12.49
N VAL A 308 9.93 -12.68 -12.43
CA VAL A 308 11.05 -11.77 -12.14
C VAL A 308 11.17 -10.70 -13.22
N GLN A 309 11.13 -11.09 -14.50
CA GLN A 309 11.18 -10.13 -15.60
C GLN A 309 9.98 -9.17 -15.57
N PHE A 310 8.77 -9.68 -15.34
CA PHE A 310 7.56 -8.87 -15.22
C PHE A 310 7.69 -7.80 -14.13
N MET A 311 8.19 -8.15 -12.94
CA MET A 311 8.39 -7.17 -11.86
C MET A 311 9.51 -6.18 -12.16
N MET A 312 10.60 -6.64 -12.81
CA MET A 312 11.68 -5.76 -13.28
C MET A 312 11.22 -4.75 -14.33
N ASP A 313 10.36 -5.17 -15.26
CA ASP A 313 9.77 -4.31 -16.30
C ASP A 313 8.87 -3.21 -15.69
N LEU A 314 8.29 -3.47 -14.50
CA LEU A 314 7.56 -2.48 -13.71
C LEU A 314 8.49 -1.57 -12.88
N GLY A 315 9.80 -1.84 -12.85
CA GLY A 315 10.82 -1.03 -12.16
C GLY A 315 11.34 -1.64 -10.86
N VAL A 316 10.82 -2.78 -10.41
CA VAL A 316 11.25 -3.45 -9.16
C VAL A 316 12.45 -4.35 -9.48
N LYS A 317 13.67 -3.87 -9.24
CA LYS A 317 14.90 -4.54 -9.72
C LYS A 317 16.07 -4.55 -8.75
N LYS A 318 15.89 -4.10 -7.51
CA LYS A 318 16.99 -4.00 -6.53
C LYS A 318 17.33 -5.36 -5.93
N GLN A 319 16.33 -6.21 -5.68
CA GLN A 319 16.52 -7.50 -5.04
C GLN A 319 15.48 -8.54 -5.49
N ILE A 320 15.89 -9.80 -5.53
CA ILE A 320 15.00 -10.97 -5.63
C ILE A 320 15.15 -11.76 -4.33
N SER A 321 14.09 -11.84 -3.53
CA SER A 321 14.06 -12.60 -2.28
C SER A 321 13.42 -13.97 -2.51
N CYS A 322 14.24 -15.02 -2.38
CA CYS A 322 13.86 -16.40 -2.69
C CYS A 322 13.52 -17.19 -1.41
N TYR A 323 12.23 -17.41 -1.17
CA TYR A 323 11.67 -18.14 -0.03
C TYR A 323 11.35 -19.60 -0.38
N SER A 324 11.76 -20.61 0.40
CA SER A 324 12.87 -20.55 1.35
C SER A 324 13.61 -21.88 1.34
N MET A 325 14.88 -21.83 1.73
CA MET A 325 15.69 -23.01 2.01
C MET A 325 15.36 -23.66 3.37
N VAL A 326 14.57 -22.98 4.20
CA VAL A 326 14.13 -23.43 5.53
C VAL A 326 12.62 -23.15 5.71
N PRO A 327 11.75 -23.80 4.92
CA PRO A 327 10.32 -23.60 5.02
C PRO A 327 9.78 -24.07 6.38
N TRP A 328 8.64 -23.53 6.80
CA TRP A 328 8.00 -23.98 8.05
C TRP A 328 7.68 -25.48 7.96
N GLY A 329 8.16 -26.26 8.93
CA GLY A 329 8.06 -27.73 8.93
C GLY A 329 9.13 -28.47 8.11
N ASN A 330 10.07 -27.74 7.47
CA ASN A 330 11.15 -28.30 6.65
C ASN A 330 10.63 -29.26 5.54
N GLU A 331 9.44 -28.97 5.02
CA GLU A 331 8.79 -29.76 3.97
C GLU A 331 9.16 -29.25 2.57
N PHE A 332 9.50 -30.17 1.67
CA PHE A 332 9.78 -29.89 0.26
C PHE A 332 9.00 -30.83 -0.65
N TYR A 333 8.72 -30.33 -1.85
CA TYR A 333 7.90 -31.01 -2.84
C TYR A 333 8.66 -31.11 -4.16
N TYR A 334 8.57 -32.27 -4.81
CA TYR A 334 9.11 -32.50 -6.15
C TYR A 334 8.30 -33.56 -6.89
N PHE A 335 8.34 -33.54 -8.22
CA PHE A 335 7.76 -34.59 -9.05
C PHE A 335 8.77 -35.73 -9.24
N ASP A 336 8.40 -36.96 -8.90
CA ASP A 336 9.21 -38.16 -9.11
C ASP A 336 8.72 -38.86 -10.39
N GLU A 337 9.52 -38.78 -11.46
CA GLU A 337 9.19 -39.31 -12.78
C GLU A 337 8.99 -40.84 -12.74
N ALA A 338 9.82 -41.55 -11.98
CA ALA A 338 9.73 -43.01 -11.86
C ALA A 338 8.43 -43.45 -11.17
N LYS A 339 7.91 -42.64 -10.25
CA LYS A 339 6.64 -42.90 -9.54
C LYS A 339 5.43 -42.19 -10.16
N ASN A 340 5.65 -41.34 -11.16
CA ASN A 340 4.64 -40.50 -11.81
C ASN A 340 3.75 -39.75 -10.81
N LYS A 341 4.34 -39.16 -9.75
CA LYS A 341 3.61 -38.42 -8.72
C LYS A 341 4.47 -37.39 -8.01
N GLU A 342 3.82 -36.42 -7.40
CA GLU A 342 4.46 -35.52 -6.45
C GLU A 342 4.83 -36.25 -5.15
N ILE A 343 6.03 -35.96 -4.66
CA ILE A 343 6.59 -36.47 -3.41
C ILE A 343 6.77 -35.30 -2.46
N LYS A 344 6.22 -35.45 -1.25
CA LYS A 344 6.55 -34.63 -0.09
C LYS A 344 7.68 -35.28 0.69
N VAL A 345 8.71 -34.52 1.03
CA VAL A 345 9.83 -34.96 1.86
C VAL A 345 10.06 -33.96 2.99
N ILE A 346 10.41 -34.46 4.17
CA ILE A 346 10.87 -33.63 5.30
C ILE A 346 12.39 -33.73 5.31
N ALA A 347 13.06 -32.60 5.13
CA ALA A 347 14.53 -32.55 5.07
C ALA A 347 15.04 -31.37 5.91
N PRO A 348 15.34 -31.56 7.20
CA PRO A 348 15.93 -30.52 8.03
C PRO A 348 17.34 -30.15 7.54
N ALA A 349 17.74 -28.88 7.70
CA ALA A 349 19.07 -28.44 7.31
C ALA A 349 20.17 -29.22 8.05
N GLY A 350 21.18 -29.67 7.31
CA GLY A 350 22.29 -30.47 7.85
C GLY A 350 22.12 -32.00 7.73
N THR A 351 20.99 -32.49 7.21
CA THR A 351 20.84 -33.93 6.89
C THR A 351 21.27 -34.25 5.47
N LYS A 352 21.52 -35.55 5.20
CA LYS A 352 21.88 -36.03 3.86
C LYS A 352 20.77 -35.78 2.84
N GLU A 353 19.51 -35.94 3.26
CA GLU A 353 18.33 -35.71 2.44
C GLU A 353 18.22 -34.24 2.01
N TYR A 354 18.57 -33.32 2.91
CA TYR A 354 18.61 -31.89 2.60
C TYR A 354 19.68 -31.57 1.56
N GLU A 355 20.89 -32.12 1.75
CA GLU A 355 21.97 -31.96 0.77
C GLU A 355 21.61 -32.54 -0.60
N ASP A 356 20.96 -33.71 -0.65
CA ASP A 356 20.53 -34.35 -1.89
C ASP A 356 19.49 -33.56 -2.69
N LEU A 357 18.72 -32.71 -2.01
CA LEU A 357 17.76 -31.79 -2.63
C LEU A 357 18.46 -30.50 -3.07
N TRP A 358 19.20 -29.87 -2.16
CA TRP A 358 19.65 -28.49 -2.35
C TRP A 358 20.94 -28.35 -3.14
N ILE A 359 21.87 -29.31 -3.08
CA ILE A 359 23.14 -29.20 -3.84
C ILE A 359 22.90 -29.17 -5.35
N PRO A 360 22.13 -30.10 -5.94
CA PRO A 360 21.85 -30.07 -7.38
C PRO A 360 21.08 -28.80 -7.76
N PHE A 361 20.11 -28.40 -6.93
CA PHE A 361 19.32 -27.19 -7.17
C PHE A 361 20.16 -25.92 -7.18
N LEU A 362 20.94 -25.68 -6.12
CA LEU A 362 21.78 -24.48 -6.01
C LEU A 362 22.79 -24.40 -7.16
N THR A 363 23.32 -25.55 -7.59
CA THR A 363 24.25 -25.62 -8.72
C THR A 363 23.60 -25.14 -10.02
N GLU A 364 22.42 -25.63 -10.35
CA GLU A 364 21.72 -25.24 -11.58
C GLU A 364 21.10 -23.85 -11.47
N PHE A 365 20.52 -23.50 -10.32
CA PHE A 365 19.93 -22.19 -10.09
C PHE A 365 20.98 -21.08 -10.18
N LYS A 366 22.19 -21.29 -9.63
CA LYS A 366 23.32 -20.38 -9.79
C LYS A 366 23.71 -20.19 -11.25
N LYS A 367 23.88 -21.29 -12.01
CA LYS A 367 24.19 -21.20 -13.45
C LYS A 367 23.11 -20.41 -14.20
N HIS A 368 21.84 -20.68 -13.90
CA HIS A 368 20.70 -20.00 -14.50
C HIS A 368 20.72 -18.50 -14.18
N LEU A 369 20.85 -18.11 -12.91
CA LEU A 369 20.89 -16.71 -12.50
C LEU A 369 22.11 -15.95 -13.05
N VAL A 370 23.29 -16.59 -13.16
CA VAL A 370 24.46 -15.99 -13.81
C VAL A 370 24.18 -15.71 -15.28
N LYS A 371 23.55 -16.66 -16.00
CA LYS A 371 23.15 -16.47 -17.40
C LYS A 371 22.15 -15.32 -17.57
N LYS A 372 21.27 -15.12 -16.59
CA LYS A 372 20.28 -14.02 -16.57
C LYS A 372 20.87 -12.69 -16.07
N GLY A 373 22.05 -12.70 -15.44
CA GLY A 373 22.63 -11.53 -14.77
C GLY A 373 21.93 -11.15 -13.46
N TRP A 374 21.25 -12.09 -12.81
CA TRP A 374 20.43 -11.86 -11.61
C TRP A 374 21.10 -12.35 -10.31
N ASN A 375 22.20 -13.10 -10.40
CA ASN A 375 22.83 -13.77 -9.25
C ASN A 375 23.30 -12.82 -8.14
N THR A 376 23.70 -11.59 -8.47
CA THR A 376 24.20 -10.61 -7.48
C THR A 376 23.09 -9.89 -6.70
N ILE A 377 21.86 -9.91 -7.22
CA ILE A 377 20.67 -9.29 -6.60
C ILE A 377 19.72 -10.33 -5.98
N THR A 378 19.99 -11.63 -6.16
CA THR A 378 19.24 -12.69 -5.49
C THR A 378 19.71 -12.89 -4.05
N ARG A 379 18.77 -13.04 -3.12
CA ARG A 379 18.99 -13.41 -1.72
C ARG A 379 18.20 -14.67 -1.40
N ILE A 380 18.80 -15.60 -0.65
CA ILE A 380 18.02 -16.67 -0.03
C ILE A 380 17.32 -16.08 1.19
N ALA A 381 15.99 -16.06 1.15
CA ALA A 381 15.19 -15.35 2.11
C ALA A 381 14.65 -16.28 3.20
N MET A 382 14.64 -15.78 4.43
CA MET A 382 14.29 -16.51 5.64
C MET A 382 13.36 -15.68 6.51
N ASP A 383 12.57 -16.36 7.33
CA ASP A 383 11.53 -15.75 8.18
C ASP A 383 11.64 -16.36 9.60
N GLU A 384 12.18 -15.58 10.54
CA GLU A 384 12.27 -15.85 11.99
C GLU A 384 12.73 -17.28 12.39
N ARG A 385 13.77 -17.83 11.74
CA ARG A 385 14.33 -19.16 12.07
C ARG A 385 15.41 -19.09 13.15
N SER A 386 15.52 -20.16 13.92
CA SER A 386 16.51 -20.20 15.01
C SER A 386 17.95 -20.23 14.46
N PRO A 387 18.92 -19.63 15.16
CA PRO A 387 20.32 -19.66 14.76
C PRO A 387 20.88 -21.07 14.53
N GLU A 388 20.37 -22.09 15.26
CA GLU A 388 20.80 -23.49 15.06
C GLU A 388 20.38 -24.04 13.70
N GLU A 389 19.20 -23.67 13.20
CA GLU A 389 18.71 -24.10 11.88
C GLU A 389 19.37 -23.32 10.74
N MET A 390 19.72 -22.05 10.99
CA MET A 390 20.37 -21.21 9.99
C MET A 390 21.78 -21.69 9.65
N LYS A 391 22.57 -22.04 10.67
CA LYS A 391 24.00 -22.39 10.51
C LYS A 391 24.26 -23.50 9.47
N PRO A 392 23.62 -24.69 9.52
CA PRO A 392 23.85 -25.74 8.53
C PRO A 392 23.38 -25.34 7.12
N MET A 393 22.29 -24.57 7.00
CA MET A 393 21.84 -24.03 5.71
C MET A 393 22.87 -23.06 5.14
N LEU A 394 23.38 -22.14 5.96
CA LEU A 394 24.39 -21.15 5.55
C LEU A 394 25.71 -21.81 5.14
N ASN A 395 26.14 -22.85 5.86
CA ASN A 395 27.31 -23.63 5.45
C ASN A 395 27.15 -24.19 4.03
N LEU A 396 25.95 -24.69 3.70
CA LEU A 396 25.64 -25.19 2.37
C LEU A 396 25.62 -24.05 1.34
N LEU A 397 24.93 -22.95 1.64
CA LEU A 397 24.82 -21.79 0.76
C LEU A 397 26.19 -21.19 0.45
N ASN A 398 27.03 -20.97 1.46
CA ASN A 398 28.37 -20.42 1.30
C ASN A 398 29.29 -21.33 0.48
N LYS A 399 29.08 -22.65 0.52
CA LYS A 399 29.87 -23.60 -0.27
C LYS A 399 29.48 -23.61 -1.75
N TYR A 400 28.19 -23.49 -2.07
CA TYR A 400 27.71 -23.70 -3.45
C TYR A 400 27.29 -22.41 -4.17
N ALA A 401 26.77 -21.42 -3.46
CA ALA A 401 26.32 -20.14 -4.02
C ALA A 401 26.53 -18.95 -3.05
N PRO A 402 27.77 -18.67 -2.62
CA PRO A 402 28.07 -17.58 -1.67
C PRO A 402 27.68 -16.19 -2.19
N GLU A 403 27.58 -16.01 -3.51
CA GLU A 403 27.18 -14.72 -4.09
C GLU A 403 25.74 -14.33 -3.75
N PHE A 404 24.85 -15.29 -3.46
CA PHE A 404 23.46 -14.99 -3.12
C PHE A 404 23.41 -14.23 -1.80
N GLY A 405 24.11 -14.71 -0.76
CA GLY A 405 23.86 -14.23 0.60
C GLY A 405 22.42 -14.43 1.04
N ILE A 406 22.04 -13.82 2.15
CA ILE A 406 20.70 -13.98 2.73
C ILE A 406 19.99 -12.64 2.94
N SER A 407 18.66 -12.72 2.93
CA SER A 407 17.76 -11.70 3.49
C SER A 407 17.00 -12.30 4.66
N PHE A 408 16.87 -11.57 5.77
CA PHE A 408 16.28 -12.13 6.99
C PHE A 408 15.44 -11.13 7.78
N ALA A 409 14.21 -11.54 8.11
CA ALA A 409 13.43 -10.94 9.20
C ALA A 409 13.97 -11.50 10.53
N ASP A 410 14.69 -10.67 11.27
CA ASP A 410 15.58 -11.04 12.37
C ASP A 410 15.07 -10.55 13.72
N ASN A 411 14.92 -11.48 14.66
CA ASN A 411 14.58 -11.24 16.06
C ASN A 411 15.71 -11.74 17.01
N HIS A 412 16.90 -12.04 16.48
CA HIS A 412 18.00 -12.69 17.20
C HIS A 412 19.35 -11.99 17.05
N LYS A 413 19.40 -10.80 16.43
CA LYS A 413 20.66 -10.08 16.11
C LYS A 413 21.62 -10.93 15.26
N SER A 414 21.06 -11.72 14.36
CA SER A 414 21.77 -12.60 13.43
C SER A 414 22.75 -11.86 12.53
N TYR A 415 22.54 -10.57 12.29
CA TYR A 415 23.51 -9.71 11.59
C TYR A 415 24.88 -9.66 12.26
N LYS A 416 24.97 -9.87 13.57
CA LYS A 416 26.26 -9.97 14.28
C LYS A 416 26.93 -11.33 14.11
N LEU A 417 26.14 -12.38 13.93
CA LEU A 417 26.62 -13.74 13.74
C LEU A 417 27.07 -13.98 12.29
N TYR A 418 26.40 -13.35 11.34
CA TYR A 418 26.60 -13.53 9.90
C TYR A 418 26.77 -12.19 9.18
N PRO A 419 27.77 -11.38 9.56
CA PRO A 419 27.92 -9.99 9.09
C PRO A 419 28.20 -9.88 7.59
N ASN A 420 28.72 -10.93 6.95
CA ASN A 420 29.07 -10.94 5.53
C ASN A 420 27.98 -11.58 4.66
N GLU A 421 27.27 -12.57 5.20
CA GLU A 421 26.22 -13.30 4.52
C GLU A 421 24.90 -12.55 4.53
N LEU A 422 24.57 -11.85 5.63
CA LEU A 422 23.32 -11.11 5.78
C LEU A 422 23.37 -9.74 5.08
N LYS A 423 23.08 -9.76 3.79
CA LYS A 423 23.11 -8.58 2.91
C LYS A 423 21.86 -7.71 3.02
N ASP A 424 20.77 -8.27 3.51
CA ASP A 424 19.51 -7.56 3.75
C ASP A 424 18.90 -8.02 5.07
N MET A 425 18.76 -7.10 6.02
CA MET A 425 18.29 -7.39 7.37
C MET A 425 17.05 -6.56 7.64
N SER A 426 16.03 -7.19 8.19
CA SER A 426 14.87 -6.49 8.75
C SER A 426 14.68 -6.88 10.21
N VAL A 427 14.91 -5.96 11.16
CA VAL A 427 14.71 -6.24 12.59
C VAL A 427 13.29 -5.94 13.05
N ALA A 428 12.82 -6.61 14.11
CA ALA A 428 11.52 -6.29 14.71
C ALA A 428 11.50 -4.83 15.19
N PHE A 429 10.37 -4.14 15.00
CA PHE A 429 10.20 -2.75 15.42
C PHE A 429 10.61 -2.52 16.88
N GLY A 430 11.36 -1.43 17.11
CA GLY A 430 11.88 -1.08 18.44
C GLY A 430 13.04 -1.95 18.94
N SER A 431 13.49 -2.96 18.19
CA SER A 431 14.70 -3.70 18.53
C SER A 431 15.94 -2.83 18.33
N PRO A 432 16.80 -2.68 19.35
CA PRO A 432 17.99 -1.83 19.23
C PRO A 432 19.03 -2.46 18.29
N VAL A 433 19.53 -1.65 17.37
CA VAL A 433 20.68 -1.93 16.51
C VAL A 433 21.73 -0.87 16.80
N ASP A 434 22.98 -1.29 17.00
CA ASP A 434 24.05 -0.36 17.34
C ASP A 434 24.43 0.48 16.10
N GLU A 435 24.70 1.77 16.29
CA GLU A 435 25.05 2.70 15.19
C GLU A 435 26.26 2.22 14.37
N GLU A 436 27.25 1.60 15.04
CA GLU A 436 28.42 1.01 14.40
C GLU A 436 28.04 -0.12 13.42
N ASP A 437 27.03 -0.92 13.77
CA ASP A 437 26.55 -2.00 12.92
C ASP A 437 25.82 -1.45 11.69
N LEU A 438 24.94 -0.45 11.85
CA LEU A 438 24.28 0.23 10.73
C LEU A 438 25.30 0.89 9.79
N THR A 439 26.30 1.57 10.36
CA THR A 439 27.38 2.22 9.59
C THR A 439 28.19 1.19 8.81
N LEU A 440 28.60 0.08 9.43
CA LEU A 440 29.35 -0.98 8.78
C LEU A 440 28.54 -1.62 7.66
N ARG A 441 27.26 -1.91 7.89
CA ARG A 441 26.35 -2.48 6.87
C ARG A 441 26.21 -1.54 5.69
N ARG A 442 25.95 -0.25 5.93
CA ARG A 442 25.84 0.79 4.89
C ARG A 442 27.13 0.89 4.07
N ALA A 443 28.30 0.84 4.72
CA ALA A 443 29.60 0.87 4.04
C ALA A 443 29.84 -0.35 3.12
N ASN A 444 29.25 -1.50 3.44
CA ASN A 444 29.28 -2.71 2.60
C ASN A 444 28.17 -2.73 1.53
N GLY A 445 27.32 -1.71 1.46
CA GLY A 445 26.15 -1.66 0.57
C GLY A 445 25.05 -2.65 0.98
N TYR A 446 25.05 -3.10 2.22
CA TYR A 446 23.98 -3.95 2.78
C TYR A 446 22.79 -3.10 3.21
N VAL A 447 21.62 -3.71 3.17
CA VAL A 447 20.34 -3.08 3.50
C VAL A 447 20.01 -3.35 4.96
N SER A 448 19.60 -2.32 5.67
CA SER A 448 19.06 -2.43 7.02
C SER A 448 17.67 -1.81 7.08
N THR A 449 16.64 -2.62 7.31
CA THR A 449 15.26 -2.20 7.52
C THR A 449 14.77 -2.67 8.89
N TYR A 450 13.51 -2.34 9.18
CA TYR A 450 12.74 -2.97 10.24
C TYR A 450 11.39 -3.43 9.68
N TYR A 451 10.70 -4.28 10.44
CA TYR A 451 9.35 -4.75 10.09
C TYR A 451 8.36 -4.55 11.23
N LEU A 452 7.10 -4.52 10.84
CA LEU A 452 5.95 -4.60 11.73
C LEU A 452 5.18 -5.89 11.44
N CYS A 453 4.64 -6.51 12.47
CA CYS A 453 3.81 -7.71 12.36
C CYS A 453 2.62 -7.65 13.32
N CYS A 454 1.99 -8.80 13.55
CA CYS A 454 0.87 -8.93 14.50
C CYS A 454 1.22 -8.56 15.95
N ALA A 455 2.51 -8.44 16.30
CA ALA A 455 2.94 -8.15 17.67
C ALA A 455 2.86 -6.65 18.01
N ASP A 456 2.88 -5.79 16.99
CA ASP A 456 3.01 -4.35 17.15
C ASP A 456 1.63 -3.68 17.13
N LYS A 457 1.16 -3.26 18.30
CA LYS A 457 -0.08 -2.46 18.38
C LYS A 457 0.09 -1.11 17.68
N PHE A 458 1.28 -0.53 17.81
CA PHE A 458 1.65 0.76 17.26
C PHE A 458 3.12 0.75 16.83
N PRO A 459 3.45 1.39 15.69
CA PRO A 459 2.53 1.72 14.61
C PRO A 459 2.11 0.42 13.89
N ASN A 460 0.99 0.42 13.16
CA ASN A 460 0.69 -0.66 12.23
C ASN A 460 -0.23 -0.22 11.09
N THR A 461 -0.46 -1.14 10.16
CA THR A 461 -1.40 -0.98 9.04
C THR A 461 -2.48 -2.07 9.10
N PHE A 462 -3.06 -2.31 10.27
CA PHE A 462 -4.32 -3.05 10.38
C PHE A 462 -5.47 -2.20 9.86
N THR A 463 -6.58 -2.79 9.44
CA THR A 463 -7.73 -2.03 8.89
C THR A 463 -8.33 -1.04 9.89
N PHE A 464 -8.18 -1.31 11.20
CA PHE A 464 -8.57 -0.40 12.28
C PHE A 464 -7.47 0.58 12.72
N SER A 465 -6.22 0.42 12.26
CA SER A 465 -5.13 1.32 12.63
C SER A 465 -5.41 2.76 12.16
N PRO A 466 -5.19 3.78 13.00
CA PRO A 466 -5.19 5.18 12.60
C PRO A 466 -4.33 5.40 11.34
N PRO A 467 -4.82 6.10 10.30
CA PRO A 467 -4.07 6.31 9.05
C PRO A 467 -2.69 6.96 9.26
N ALA A 468 -2.59 7.87 10.24
CA ALA A 468 -1.34 8.54 10.60
C ALA A 468 -0.20 7.57 10.99
N GLU A 469 -0.51 6.36 11.46
CA GLU A 469 0.50 5.33 11.75
C GLU A 469 1.23 4.88 10.47
N GLY A 470 0.53 4.85 9.33
CA GLY A 470 1.15 4.58 8.03
C GLY A 470 2.17 5.64 7.65
N VAL A 471 1.86 6.92 7.87
CA VAL A 471 2.78 8.02 7.59
C VAL A 471 3.98 7.98 8.55
N PHE A 472 3.73 7.69 9.82
CA PHE A 472 4.76 7.59 10.86
C PHE A 472 5.85 6.56 10.52
N ILE A 473 5.52 5.46 9.83
CA ILE A 473 6.50 4.44 9.39
C ILE A 473 7.66 5.09 8.60
N GLY A 474 7.37 5.97 7.65
CA GLY A 474 8.42 6.64 6.87
C GLY A 474 9.31 7.57 7.70
N TRP A 475 8.70 8.30 8.65
CA TRP A 475 9.42 9.17 9.57
C TRP A 475 10.29 8.41 10.56
N TYR A 476 9.75 7.35 11.19
CA TYR A 476 10.52 6.48 12.07
C TYR A 476 11.70 5.85 11.33
N THR A 477 11.50 5.41 10.08
CA THR A 477 12.56 4.81 9.26
C THR A 477 13.80 5.70 9.21
N ILE A 478 13.66 6.99 8.92
CA ILE A 478 14.80 7.91 8.81
C ILE A 478 15.30 8.43 10.16
N ALA A 479 14.45 8.43 11.19
CA ALA A 479 14.84 8.79 12.55
C ALA A 479 15.70 7.70 13.20
N ALA A 480 15.37 6.44 12.98
CA ALA A 480 16.10 5.27 13.47
C ALA A 480 17.25 4.81 12.54
N ASP A 481 17.65 5.64 11.58
CA ASP A 481 18.72 5.40 10.60
C ASP A 481 18.59 4.11 9.75
N PHE A 482 17.36 3.66 9.50
CA PHE A 482 17.09 2.53 8.59
C PHE A 482 17.00 2.99 7.13
N ASP A 483 17.27 2.06 6.21
CA ASP A 483 17.19 2.27 4.76
C ASP A 483 15.76 2.16 4.23
N GLY A 484 14.83 1.58 5.02
CA GLY A 484 13.48 1.28 4.57
C GLY A 484 12.67 0.45 5.55
N PHE A 485 11.59 -0.14 5.03
CA PHE A 485 10.56 -0.82 5.81
C PHE A 485 10.10 -2.10 5.10
N LEU A 486 9.91 -3.16 5.88
CA LEU A 486 9.37 -4.44 5.42
C LEU A 486 8.00 -4.71 6.05
N ARG A 487 7.07 -5.24 5.26
CA ARG A 487 5.85 -5.88 5.78
C ARG A 487 5.54 -7.16 5.01
N TRP A 488 5.18 -8.20 5.74
CA TRP A 488 5.13 -9.57 5.22
C TRP A 488 4.02 -9.84 4.19
N ALA A 489 3.05 -8.93 4.00
CA ALA A 489 1.95 -9.19 3.08
C ALA A 489 1.42 -7.92 2.38
N TYR A 490 1.64 -7.86 1.07
CA TYR A 490 1.01 -6.87 0.18
C TYR A 490 -0.45 -7.24 -0.12
N ASN A 491 -0.68 -8.46 -0.63
CA ASN A 491 -1.96 -8.88 -1.19
C ASN A 491 -2.32 -10.35 -0.91
N SER A 492 -1.94 -10.90 0.25
CA SER A 492 -2.35 -12.25 0.68
C SER A 492 -3.80 -12.24 1.19
N TRP A 493 -4.73 -11.99 0.27
CA TRP A 493 -6.15 -11.80 0.57
C TRP A 493 -6.78 -12.96 1.31
N VAL A 494 -7.72 -12.64 2.20
CA VAL A 494 -8.64 -13.63 2.80
C VAL A 494 -9.68 -14.08 1.77
N GLU A 495 -10.65 -14.90 2.17
CA GLU A 495 -11.66 -15.42 1.24
C GLU A 495 -12.41 -14.30 0.49
N ASN A 496 -12.93 -13.31 1.21
CA ASN A 496 -13.72 -12.21 0.66
C ASN A 496 -13.13 -10.84 1.08
N PRO A 497 -11.98 -10.44 0.51
CA PRO A 497 -11.19 -9.31 1.01
C PRO A 497 -11.84 -7.94 0.81
N LEU A 498 -12.95 -7.83 0.07
CA LEU A 498 -13.72 -6.59 -0.06
C LEU A 498 -14.82 -6.46 1.00
N LEU A 499 -15.13 -7.54 1.73
CA LEU A 499 -16.24 -7.61 2.68
C LEU A 499 -15.75 -7.79 4.12
N ASP A 500 -14.76 -8.65 4.32
CA ASP A 500 -14.20 -8.93 5.64
C ASP A 500 -12.68 -9.05 5.54
N SER A 501 -11.97 -8.33 6.41
CA SER A 501 -10.50 -8.34 6.46
C SER A 501 -9.94 -9.22 7.58
N ARG A 502 -10.82 -9.85 8.38
CA ARG A 502 -10.44 -10.82 9.41
C ARG A 502 -10.01 -12.14 8.76
N PHE A 503 -9.03 -12.80 9.38
CA PHE A 503 -8.44 -14.04 8.86
C PHE A 503 -8.48 -15.21 9.87
N GLY A 504 -8.70 -14.93 11.15
CA GLY A 504 -8.79 -15.95 12.21
C GLY A 504 -7.48 -16.26 12.95
N LYS A 505 -6.39 -15.56 12.62
CA LYS A 505 -5.09 -15.73 13.30
C LYS A 505 -4.49 -14.42 13.83
N TRP A 506 -4.60 -13.35 13.05
CA TRP A 506 -4.00 -12.05 13.35
C TRP A 506 -5.04 -10.94 13.26
N PRO A 507 -4.76 -9.73 13.81
CA PRO A 507 -5.68 -8.61 13.69
C PRO A 507 -6.02 -8.30 12.23
N ALA A 508 -7.23 -7.81 12.01
CA ALA A 508 -7.79 -7.62 10.68
C ALA A 508 -6.93 -6.71 9.81
N GLY A 509 -6.75 -7.10 8.54
CA GLY A 509 -5.88 -6.40 7.60
C GLY A 509 -4.39 -6.72 7.74
N ASP A 510 -3.97 -7.63 8.63
CA ASP A 510 -2.56 -8.06 8.69
C ASP A 510 -2.08 -8.68 7.36
N THR A 511 -2.95 -9.46 6.71
CA THR A 511 -2.60 -10.26 5.53
C THR A 511 -2.63 -9.50 4.20
N SER A 512 -3.09 -8.24 4.17
CA SER A 512 -3.08 -7.43 2.94
C SER A 512 -3.27 -5.95 3.22
N ILE A 513 -2.63 -5.12 2.40
CA ILE A 513 -2.75 -3.65 2.46
C ILE A 513 -3.46 -3.08 1.23
N VAL A 514 -3.71 -3.87 0.19
CA VAL A 514 -4.47 -3.50 -1.02
C VAL A 514 -5.54 -4.53 -1.32
N TYR A 515 -6.47 -4.17 -2.22
CA TYR A 515 -7.68 -4.93 -2.51
C TYR A 515 -7.74 -5.40 -3.98
N PRO A 516 -8.62 -6.37 -4.31
CA PRO A 516 -8.84 -6.82 -5.69
C PRO A 516 -9.19 -5.70 -6.68
N ASP A 517 -8.94 -5.98 -7.96
CA ASP A 517 -9.10 -5.06 -9.09
C ASP A 517 -8.31 -3.74 -8.96
N ASN A 518 -7.08 -3.82 -8.43
CA ASN A 518 -6.16 -2.68 -8.26
C ASN A 518 -6.74 -1.52 -7.39
N ARG A 519 -7.59 -1.86 -6.40
CA ARG A 519 -8.09 -0.90 -5.42
C ARG A 519 -7.03 -0.63 -4.35
N SER A 520 -6.74 0.65 -4.11
CA SER A 520 -5.89 1.06 -3.00
C SER A 520 -6.63 1.00 -1.66
N SER A 521 -5.90 1.31 -0.59
CA SER A 521 -6.46 1.54 0.73
C SER A 521 -5.97 2.84 1.33
N ILE A 522 -6.68 3.34 2.35
CA ILE A 522 -6.18 4.44 3.20
C ILE A 522 -4.79 4.09 3.74
N ARG A 523 -4.58 2.84 4.17
CA ARG A 523 -3.32 2.39 4.76
C ARG A 523 -2.16 2.42 3.77
N PHE A 524 -2.40 1.98 2.53
CA PHE A 524 -1.38 1.97 1.49
C PHE A 524 -0.99 3.38 1.08
N GLU A 525 -1.95 4.28 0.86
CA GLU A 525 -1.62 5.67 0.53
C GLU A 525 -0.97 6.39 1.72
N SER A 526 -1.40 6.13 2.96
CA SER A 526 -0.75 6.71 4.15
C SER A 526 0.70 6.23 4.33
N LEU A 527 0.98 4.96 4.07
CA LEU A 527 2.35 4.43 4.03
C LEU A 527 3.18 5.13 2.94
N ARG A 528 2.62 5.27 1.74
CA ARG A 528 3.29 5.94 0.62
C ARG A 528 3.60 7.40 0.92
N ASP A 529 2.66 8.13 1.54
CA ASP A 529 2.82 9.50 2.02
C ASP A 529 4.03 9.62 2.99
N GLY A 530 4.20 8.67 3.92
CA GLY A 530 5.36 8.62 4.81
C GLY A 530 6.68 8.35 4.07
N ILE A 531 6.64 7.51 3.03
CA ILE A 531 7.82 7.24 2.18
C ILE A 531 8.23 8.50 1.40
N GLU A 532 7.28 9.30 0.91
CA GLU A 532 7.60 10.57 0.26
C GLU A 532 8.27 11.55 1.24
N ASP A 533 7.77 11.63 2.48
CA ASP A 533 8.39 12.42 3.55
C ASP A 533 9.83 11.97 3.82
N PHE A 534 10.09 10.65 3.92
CA PHE A 534 11.45 10.09 4.03
C PHE A 534 12.35 10.59 2.89
N VAL A 535 11.86 10.55 1.65
CA VAL A 535 12.65 10.92 0.48
C VAL A 535 12.97 12.42 0.52
N LYS A 536 12.01 13.28 0.89
CA LYS A 536 12.24 14.72 1.09
C LYS A 536 13.26 15.00 2.18
N ILE A 537 13.15 14.35 3.33
CA ILE A 537 14.10 14.49 4.45
C ILE A 537 15.51 14.16 3.98
N ARG A 538 15.68 13.04 3.26
CA ARG A 538 16.99 12.64 2.73
C ARG A 538 17.55 13.68 1.75
N ILE A 539 16.74 14.16 0.81
CA ILE A 539 17.15 15.19 -0.16
C ILE A 539 17.58 16.47 0.57
N LEU A 540 16.76 16.97 1.49
CA LEU A 540 17.08 18.17 2.27
C LEU A 540 18.36 17.99 3.10
N ARG A 541 18.55 16.85 3.78
CA ARG A 541 19.79 16.55 4.52
C ARG A 541 21.03 16.64 3.62
N GLU A 542 20.97 16.05 2.42
CA GLU A 542 22.08 16.05 1.47
C GLU A 542 22.39 17.46 0.95
N GLU A 543 21.36 18.22 0.58
CA GLU A 543 21.54 19.54 0.00
C GLU A 543 21.93 20.59 1.05
N LEU A 544 21.29 20.61 2.22
CA LEU A 544 21.65 21.53 3.32
C LEU A 544 23.11 21.32 3.76
N LYS A 545 23.57 20.06 3.81
CA LYS A 545 24.98 19.75 4.08
C LYS A 545 25.90 20.26 2.98
N LYS A 546 25.52 20.07 1.70
CA LYS A 546 26.30 20.52 0.54
C LYS A 546 26.45 22.04 0.48
N GLU A 547 25.40 22.76 0.87
CA GLU A 547 25.34 24.24 0.88
C GLU A 547 25.84 24.85 2.20
N ASN A 548 26.36 24.03 3.12
CA ASN A 548 26.87 24.45 4.43
C ASN A 548 25.82 25.19 5.29
N MET A 549 24.53 24.87 5.11
CA MET A 549 23.40 25.36 5.92
C MET A 549 23.25 24.52 7.20
N LEU A 550 24.29 24.54 8.05
CA LEU A 550 24.42 23.61 9.18
C LEU A 550 23.36 23.81 10.26
N GLY A 551 22.88 25.04 10.49
CA GLY A 551 21.83 25.32 11.47
C GLY A 551 20.46 24.76 11.05
N GLU A 552 20.13 24.86 9.76
CA GLU A 552 18.92 24.26 9.18
C GLU A 552 19.00 22.73 9.17
N LEU A 553 20.19 22.18 8.91
CA LEU A 553 20.43 20.74 8.99
C LEU A 553 20.25 20.23 10.43
N GLU A 554 20.80 20.94 11.42
CA GLU A 554 20.62 20.63 12.83
C GLU A 554 19.14 20.68 13.22
N TYR A 555 18.43 21.74 12.86
CA TYR A 555 16.99 21.87 13.11
C TYR A 555 16.16 20.75 12.46
N LEU A 556 16.45 20.39 11.20
CA LEU A 556 15.80 19.26 10.55
C LEU A 556 16.04 17.95 11.32
N ASN A 557 17.27 17.73 11.79
CA ASN A 557 17.61 16.53 12.54
C ASN A 557 16.91 16.48 13.90
N GLU A 558 16.82 17.59 14.62
CA GLU A 558 16.07 17.68 15.89
C GLU A 558 14.58 17.36 15.71
N VAL A 559 13.98 17.77 14.59
CA VAL A 559 12.58 17.46 14.27
C VAL A 559 12.41 15.98 13.93
N VAL A 560 13.31 15.42 13.13
CA VAL A 560 13.28 14.00 12.74
C VAL A 560 13.51 13.10 13.94
N GLU A 561 14.43 13.44 14.86
CA GLU A 561 14.75 12.63 16.04
C GLU A 561 13.53 12.38 16.94
N GLN A 562 12.56 13.31 16.96
CA GLN A 562 11.33 13.13 17.73
C GLN A 562 10.53 11.89 17.31
N PHE A 563 10.70 11.43 16.07
CA PHE A 563 10.04 10.23 15.53
C PHE A 563 10.73 8.92 15.91
N ASN A 564 11.89 8.96 16.55
CA ASN A 564 12.59 7.78 17.07
C ASN A 564 11.95 7.29 18.38
N ILE A 565 10.66 6.94 18.32
CA ILE A 565 9.84 6.48 19.44
C ILE A 565 9.13 5.17 19.10
N THR A 566 8.97 4.31 20.10
CA THR A 566 8.32 2.99 19.95
C THR A 566 6.93 2.92 20.59
N GLN A 567 6.52 4.00 21.25
CA GLN A 567 5.20 4.14 21.85
C GLN A 567 4.43 5.23 21.11
N GLY A 568 3.12 5.02 20.93
CA GLY A 568 2.25 5.98 20.27
C GLY A 568 2.32 7.35 20.95
N PRO A 569 2.68 8.43 20.22
CA PRO A 569 2.66 9.76 20.80
C PRO A 569 1.21 10.17 21.09
N LYS A 570 1.03 11.13 21.99
CA LYS A 570 -0.31 11.62 22.36
C LYS A 570 -1.08 12.18 21.17
N ASP A 571 -0.39 12.83 20.24
CA ASP A 571 -0.95 13.44 19.04
C ASP A 571 0.02 13.26 17.86
N ILE A 572 -0.09 12.11 17.21
CA ILE A 572 0.73 11.76 16.03
C ILE A 572 0.45 12.69 14.85
N GLU A 573 -0.78 13.18 14.71
CA GLU A 573 -1.18 14.02 13.58
C GLU A 573 -0.50 15.39 13.66
N ALA A 574 -0.49 16.00 14.85
CA ALA A 574 0.20 17.25 15.09
C ALA A 574 1.72 17.11 14.85
N MET A 575 2.29 15.98 15.27
CA MET A 575 3.70 15.68 15.09
C MET A 575 4.09 15.57 13.61
N ILE A 576 3.34 14.80 12.81
CA ILE A 576 3.52 14.68 11.36
C ILE A 576 3.33 16.03 10.67
N SER A 577 2.27 16.77 11.03
CA SER A 577 1.98 18.08 10.45
C SER A 577 3.10 19.07 10.71
N ASN A 578 3.65 19.10 11.92
CA ASN A 578 4.81 19.91 12.26
C ASN A 578 6.03 19.52 11.43
N GLY A 579 6.33 18.22 11.34
CA GLY A 579 7.42 17.71 10.51
C GLY A 579 7.31 18.16 9.04
N ARG A 580 6.15 17.97 8.42
CA ARG A 580 5.89 18.38 7.02
C ARG A 580 6.01 19.89 6.81
N ASN A 581 5.54 20.69 7.75
CA ASN A 581 5.70 22.15 7.69
C ASN A 581 7.19 22.53 7.65
N VAL A 582 8.01 21.90 8.50
CA VAL A 582 9.46 22.12 8.52
C VAL A 582 10.09 21.73 7.18
N LEU A 583 9.73 20.58 6.60
CA LEU A 583 10.24 20.19 5.27
C LEU A 583 9.91 21.24 4.20
N ASN A 584 8.67 21.72 4.20
CA ASN A 584 8.21 22.71 3.23
C ASN A 584 8.85 24.09 3.43
N GLU A 585 9.08 24.51 4.68
CA GLU A 585 9.77 25.77 5.00
C GLU A 585 11.24 25.73 4.57
N LEU A 586 11.96 24.65 4.90
CA LEU A 586 13.36 24.47 4.53
C LEU A 586 13.54 24.43 3.01
N ALA A 587 12.66 23.69 2.31
CA ALA A 587 12.66 23.63 0.85
C ALA A 587 12.48 25.01 0.19
N LYS A 588 11.55 25.83 0.70
CA LYS A 588 11.32 27.20 0.21
C LYS A 588 12.50 28.13 0.49
N LYS A 589 13.08 28.04 1.69
CA LYS A 589 14.23 28.86 2.09
C LYS A 589 15.43 28.61 1.18
N GLN A 590 15.72 27.34 0.92
CA GLN A 590 16.82 26.94 0.05
C GLN A 590 16.63 27.45 -1.40
N SER A 591 15.42 27.29 -1.95
CA SER A 591 15.09 27.78 -3.30
C SER A 591 15.30 29.29 -3.43
N SER A 592 15.06 30.04 -2.35
CA SER A 592 15.26 31.50 -2.32
C SER A 592 16.74 31.92 -2.31
N ASN A 593 17.61 31.16 -1.64
CA ASN A 593 19.06 31.44 -1.60
C ASN A 593 19.73 31.14 -2.95
N SER A 594 19.30 30.09 -3.66
CA SER A 594 19.84 29.73 -4.98
C SER A 594 19.53 30.73 -6.10
N LEU A 595 18.63 31.68 -5.88
CA LEU A 595 18.30 32.78 -6.80
C LEU A 595 19.11 34.07 -6.53
N GLN A 596 19.90 34.10 -5.45
CA GLN A 596 20.73 35.25 -5.06
C GLN A 596 22.21 35.09 -5.42
N GLU A 597 22.63 33.89 -5.81
CA GLU A 597 23.93 33.59 -6.44
C GLU A 597 23.79 33.52 -7.97
#